data_AF-A0AAV6IPV8-F1
#
_entry.id   AF-A0AAV6IPV8-F1
#
_cell.length_a   1.000
_cell.length_b   1.000
_cell.length_c   1.000
_cell.angle_alpha   90.00
_cell.angle_beta   90.00
_cell.angle_gamma   90.00
#
_symmetry.space_group_name_H-M   'P 1'
#
loop_
_entity.id
_entity.type
_entity.pdbx_description
1 polymer ?
#
loop_
_entity_poly.entity_id
_entity_poly.type
_entity_poly.pdbx_seq_one_letter_code
_entity_poly.pdbx_strand_id
1 'polypeptide(L)'
;MSSEKGKVVTMVEWGIRGADVGRGELAGWEKEGLLRPTGAWRWFVDDMLADPNTMAAIEEKGITFDEFKVLCQKHADVSAFKASDSSLQHFTDQLVKTSSSLDLFMIVSYSRRIVNQAGDGHYSPVAAYHGGEDMALILDVAQHKYPFHWLPGKVLWEAMNELDGATREKRGLE
;
A
#
# COMPACT_ATOMS: atom_id res chain seq x y z
N MET A 1 21.87 24.93 18.87
CA MET A 1 21.04 24.51 17.71
C MET A 1 21.29 23.04 17.49
N SER A 2 20.49 22.18 18.12
CA SER A 2 20.60 20.73 18.01
C SER A 2 19.76 20.30 16.81
N SER A 3 20.38 19.64 15.83
CA SER A 3 19.64 19.03 14.72
C SER A 3 18.83 17.86 15.28
N GLU A 4 17.51 17.96 15.22
CA GLU A 4 16.64 16.81 15.38
C GLU A 4 16.91 15.86 14.21
N LYS A 5 17.63 14.77 14.50
CA LYS A 5 17.78 13.66 13.56
C LYS A 5 16.38 13.15 13.24
N GLY A 6 15.98 13.25 11.97
CA GLY A 6 14.70 12.77 11.48
C GLY A 6 14.44 11.35 11.98
N LYS A 7 13.34 11.16 12.69
CA LYS A 7 12.89 9.83 13.09
C LYS A 7 12.52 9.07 11.81
N VAL A 8 13.30 8.05 11.47
CA VAL A 8 12.86 7.03 10.53
C VAL A 8 11.79 6.22 11.25
N VAL A 9 10.52 6.42 10.89
CA VAL A 9 9.44 5.54 11.33
C VAL A 9 9.40 4.40 10.33
N THR A 10 10.12 3.33 10.62
CA THR A 10 10.10 2.10 9.83
C THR A 10 8.89 1.27 10.28
N MET A 11 7.86 1.16 9.43
CA MET A 11 6.80 0.19 9.63
C MET A 11 7.25 -1.16 9.05
N VAL A 12 7.72 -2.05 9.91
CA VAL A 12 7.71 -3.49 9.66
C VAL A 12 7.17 -4.16 10.90
N GLU A 13 5.85 -4.12 11.04
CA GLU A 13 5.11 -5.09 11.83
C GLU A 13 3.93 -5.55 10.97
N TRP A 14 4.17 -6.55 10.11
CA TRP A 14 3.09 -7.43 9.66
C TRP A 14 2.77 -8.41 10.80
N GLY A 15 2.35 -7.84 11.93
CA GLY A 15 1.72 -8.55 13.02
C GLY A 15 0.23 -8.29 12.87
N ILE A 16 -0.50 -9.26 12.33
CA ILE A 16 -1.93 -9.34 12.59
C ILE A 16 -2.03 -9.31 14.12
N ARG A 17 -2.50 -8.20 14.71
CA ARG A 17 -2.93 -8.20 16.11
C ARG A 17 -4.15 -9.12 16.18
N GLY A 18 -3.88 -10.41 16.31
CA GLY A 18 -4.87 -11.49 16.26
C GLY A 18 -4.41 -12.81 15.60
N ALA A 19 -3.28 -12.87 14.89
CA ALA A 19 -2.78 -14.13 14.33
C ALA A 19 -1.27 -14.22 14.51
N ASP A 20 -0.91 -15.07 15.47
CA ASP A 20 0.45 -15.44 15.81
C ASP A 20 1.16 -16.07 14.60
N VAL A 21 2.43 -15.71 14.43
CA VAL A 21 3.22 -15.92 13.23
C VAL A 21 3.72 -17.36 13.18
N GLY A 22 3.60 -18.04 12.04
CA GLY A 22 4.31 -19.31 11.85
C GLY A 22 3.93 -20.11 10.62
N ARG A 23 4.45 -19.74 9.44
CA ARG A 23 4.70 -20.72 8.36
C ARG A 23 6.13 -21.21 8.52
N GLY A 24 6.31 -22.26 9.30
CA GLY A 24 7.56 -22.99 9.47
C GLY A 24 7.27 -24.16 10.38
N GLU A 25 7.66 -25.36 9.98
CA GLU A 25 7.49 -26.58 10.79
C GLU A 25 8.14 -26.38 12.17
N LEU A 26 7.33 -26.06 13.17
CA LEU A 26 7.76 -25.96 14.56
C LEU A 26 7.69 -27.36 15.19
N ALA A 27 8.65 -28.21 14.83
CA ALA A 27 8.98 -29.34 15.68
C ALA A 27 9.56 -28.78 17.00
N GLY A 28 8.80 -28.86 18.10
CA GLY A 28 9.38 -28.75 19.45
C GLY A 28 8.64 -27.98 20.53
N TRP A 29 7.57 -27.23 20.23
CA TRP A 29 6.92 -26.34 21.23
C TRP A 29 5.67 -26.91 21.91
N GLU A 30 5.35 -28.19 21.73
CA GLU A 30 4.13 -28.79 22.28
C GLU A 30 4.12 -28.97 23.82
N LYS A 31 5.22 -28.65 24.53
CA LYS A 31 5.36 -29.01 25.95
C LYS A 31 5.00 -27.93 26.98
N GLU A 32 4.70 -26.68 26.60
CA GLU A 32 4.48 -25.61 27.60
C GLU A 32 3.09 -24.97 27.62
N GLY A 33 2.12 -25.50 26.86
CA GLY A 33 0.70 -25.12 27.03
C GLY A 33 0.37 -23.64 26.79
N LEU A 34 1.31 -22.83 26.31
CA LEU A 34 1.04 -21.46 25.86
C LEU A 34 0.53 -21.50 24.42
N LEU A 35 -0.68 -20.96 24.25
CA LEU A 35 -1.31 -20.61 22.96
C LEU A 35 -1.69 -21.81 22.08
N ARG A 36 -2.77 -22.50 22.44
CA ARG A 36 -3.60 -23.20 21.44
C ARG A 36 -4.58 -22.18 20.86
N PRO A 37 -4.54 -21.85 19.55
CA PRO A 37 -5.59 -21.04 18.94
C PRO A 37 -6.92 -21.80 19.02
N THR A 38 -7.90 -21.28 19.77
CA THR A 38 -9.21 -21.93 19.97
C THR A 38 -10.26 -21.50 18.95
N GLY A 39 -9.87 -21.02 17.77
CA GLY A 39 -10.80 -20.47 16.77
C GLY A 39 -10.42 -20.80 15.33
N ALA A 40 -11.40 -20.76 14.43
CA ALA A 40 -11.16 -20.87 13.00
C ALA A 40 -10.38 -19.64 12.51
N TRP A 41 -9.27 -19.88 11.80
CA TRP A 41 -8.47 -18.84 11.18
C TRP A 41 -9.31 -18.00 10.23
N ARG A 42 -9.12 -16.67 10.25
CA ARG A 42 -9.72 -15.73 9.31
C ARG A 42 -8.60 -14.98 8.61
N TRP A 43 -8.64 -14.96 7.29
CA TRP A 43 -7.66 -14.31 6.44
C TRP A 43 -8.36 -13.72 5.22
N PHE A 44 -7.66 -12.84 4.51
CA PHE A 44 -8.09 -12.29 3.22
C PHE A 44 -7.14 -12.78 2.12
N VAL A 45 -7.72 -13.07 0.97
CA VAL A 45 -7.04 -13.25 -0.30
C VAL A 45 -7.79 -12.44 -1.35
N ASP A 46 -7.14 -12.20 -2.49
CA ASP A 46 -7.67 -11.37 -3.58
C ASP A 46 -9.05 -11.80 -4.08
N ASP A 47 -9.30 -13.10 -4.24
CA ASP A 47 -10.58 -13.65 -4.71
C ASP A 47 -11.76 -13.48 -3.72
N MET A 48 -11.51 -13.03 -2.49
CA MET A 48 -12.54 -12.77 -1.47
C MET A 48 -13.05 -11.32 -1.49
N LEU A 49 -12.51 -10.45 -2.34
CA LEU A 49 -12.76 -9.00 -2.27
C LEU A 49 -14.07 -8.57 -2.96
N ALA A 50 -14.54 -9.32 -3.95
CA ALA A 50 -15.77 -9.03 -4.70
C ALA A 50 -16.42 -10.30 -5.26
N ASP A 51 -17.53 -10.16 -5.98
CA ASP A 51 -18.14 -11.28 -6.67
C ASP A 51 -17.26 -11.78 -7.83
N PRO A 52 -17.40 -13.06 -8.26
CA PRO A 52 -16.54 -13.65 -9.27
C PRO A 52 -16.50 -12.91 -10.61
N ASN A 53 -17.59 -12.25 -11.03
CA ASN A 53 -17.59 -11.52 -12.30
C ASN A 53 -16.76 -10.23 -12.18
N THR A 54 -16.87 -9.52 -11.07
CA THR A 54 -16.02 -8.35 -10.77
C THR A 54 -14.55 -8.76 -10.74
N MET A 55 -14.21 -9.84 -10.04
CA MET A 55 -12.83 -10.32 -9.94
C MET A 55 -12.26 -10.74 -11.31
N ALA A 56 -13.03 -11.45 -12.13
CA ALA A 56 -12.61 -11.83 -13.48
C ALA A 56 -12.36 -10.63 -14.40
N ALA A 57 -13.18 -9.57 -14.30
CA ALA A 57 -12.96 -8.34 -15.06
C ALA A 57 -11.68 -7.62 -14.64
N ILE A 58 -11.39 -7.58 -13.33
CA ILE A 58 -10.15 -6.99 -12.77
C ILE A 58 -8.93 -7.79 -13.23
N GLU A 59 -9.00 -9.12 -13.24
CA GLU A 59 -7.90 -9.97 -13.71
C GLU A 59 -7.58 -9.72 -15.20
N GLU A 60 -8.61 -9.55 -16.03
CA GLU A 60 -8.44 -9.32 -17.46
C GLU A 60 -7.90 -7.91 -17.79
N LYS A 61 -8.42 -6.86 -17.12
CA LYS A 61 -8.24 -5.47 -17.55
C LYS A 61 -7.50 -4.58 -16.54
N GLY A 62 -7.26 -5.09 -15.34
CA GLY A 62 -6.86 -4.29 -14.19
C GLY A 62 -8.04 -3.52 -13.59
N ILE A 63 -7.73 -2.55 -12.74
CA ILE A 63 -8.72 -1.74 -12.03
C ILE A 63 -8.33 -0.26 -12.08
N THR A 64 -9.30 0.60 -12.39
CA THR A 64 -9.10 2.06 -12.40
C THR A 64 -9.17 2.64 -10.99
N PHE A 65 -8.74 3.90 -10.83
CA PHE A 65 -8.71 4.57 -9.51
C PHE A 65 -10.10 4.61 -8.86
N ASP A 66 -11.13 5.00 -9.60
CA ASP A 66 -12.49 5.11 -9.04
C ASP A 66 -13.09 3.73 -8.73
N GLU A 67 -12.79 2.71 -9.54
CA GLU A 67 -13.23 1.33 -9.27
C GLU A 67 -12.52 0.76 -8.03
N PHE A 68 -11.22 1.01 -7.87
CA PHE A 68 -10.44 0.55 -6.73
C PHE A 68 -10.92 1.21 -5.44
N LYS A 69 -11.13 2.53 -5.45
CA LYS A 69 -11.81 3.26 -4.36
C LYS A 69 -13.13 2.60 -3.95
N VAL A 70 -14.02 2.33 -4.91
CA VAL A 70 -15.33 1.71 -4.63
C VAL A 70 -15.19 0.30 -4.06
N LEU A 71 -14.21 -0.47 -4.53
CA LEU A 71 -13.90 -1.79 -3.97
C LEU A 71 -13.43 -1.69 -2.52
N CYS A 72 -12.49 -0.79 -2.22
CA CYS A 72 -11.96 -0.56 -0.87
C CYS A 72 -13.05 -0.09 0.10
N GLN A 73 -13.97 0.78 -0.34
CA GLN A 73 -15.07 1.30 0.47
C GLN A 73 -16.07 0.25 0.94
N LYS A 74 -16.07 -0.95 0.36
CA LYS A 74 -16.89 -2.07 0.84
C LYS A 74 -16.34 -2.70 2.12
N HIS A 75 -15.06 -2.46 2.43
CA HIS A 75 -14.31 -3.16 3.46
C HIS A 75 -13.61 -2.25 4.47
N ALA A 76 -13.45 -0.96 4.15
CA ALA A 76 -12.75 0.02 4.98
C ALA A 76 -13.30 1.45 4.80
N ASP A 77 -12.98 2.33 5.74
CA ASP A 77 -13.18 3.77 5.60
C ASP A 77 -12.07 4.36 4.70
N VAL A 78 -12.45 4.87 3.53
CA VAL A 78 -11.48 5.29 2.49
C VAL A 78 -11.59 6.78 2.19
N SER A 79 -10.45 7.47 2.15
CA SER A 79 -10.30 8.84 1.68
C SER A 79 -9.41 8.88 0.44
N ALA A 80 -10.02 8.94 -0.74
CA ALA A 80 -9.31 8.88 -2.02
C ALA A 80 -9.21 10.24 -2.70
N PHE A 81 -8.02 10.57 -3.20
CA PHE A 81 -7.70 11.83 -3.86
C PHE A 81 -6.94 11.58 -5.17
N LYS A 82 -7.56 11.93 -6.30
CA LYS A 82 -6.83 12.03 -7.58
C LYS A 82 -5.85 13.18 -7.49
N ALA A 83 -4.72 13.07 -8.19
CA ALA A 83 -3.71 14.13 -8.23
C ALA A 83 -4.25 15.44 -8.82
N SER A 84 -5.29 15.38 -9.66
CA SER A 84 -6.02 16.55 -10.17
C SER A 84 -6.76 17.34 -9.09
N ASP A 85 -7.21 16.67 -8.04
CA ASP A 85 -8.05 17.23 -6.98
C ASP A 85 -7.23 17.47 -5.69
N SER A 86 -5.90 17.42 -5.81
CA SER A 86 -4.97 17.43 -4.69
C SER A 86 -3.73 18.28 -5.04
N SER A 87 -2.75 18.32 -4.13
CA SER A 87 -1.50 19.03 -4.33
C SER A 87 -0.33 18.22 -3.78
N LEU A 88 0.89 18.53 -4.26
CA LEU A 88 2.12 17.93 -3.73
C LEU A 88 2.22 18.12 -2.21
N GLN A 89 1.86 19.30 -1.68
CA GLN A 89 1.88 19.54 -0.24
C GLN A 89 0.89 18.63 0.49
N HIS A 90 -0.34 18.52 0.00
CA HIS A 90 -1.34 17.63 0.60
C HIS A 90 -0.87 16.17 0.58
N PHE A 91 -0.24 15.73 -0.51
CA PHE A 91 0.36 14.40 -0.60
C PHE A 91 1.48 14.18 0.42
N THR A 92 2.41 15.12 0.56
CA THR A 92 3.46 15.08 1.60
C THR A 92 2.85 15.02 2.99
N ASP A 93 1.79 15.80 3.26
CA ASP A 93 1.09 15.76 4.55
C ASP A 93 0.46 14.39 4.80
N GLN A 94 -0.13 13.76 3.78
CA GLN A 94 -0.64 12.39 3.91
C GLN A 94 0.48 11.37 4.14
N LEU A 95 1.63 11.48 3.46
CA LEU A 95 2.79 10.59 3.69
C LEU A 95 3.25 10.64 5.14
N VAL A 96 3.36 11.85 5.71
CA VAL A 96 3.73 12.05 7.12
C VAL A 96 2.68 11.45 8.04
N LYS A 97 1.39 11.74 7.77
CA LYS A 97 0.26 11.30 8.59
C LYS A 97 0.15 9.78 8.64
N THR A 98 0.18 9.11 7.49
CA THR A 98 0.02 7.65 7.42
C THR A 98 1.26 6.94 7.94
N SER A 99 2.47 7.45 7.67
CA SER A 99 3.70 6.87 8.22
C SER A 99 3.87 7.06 9.74
N SER A 100 3.06 7.92 10.36
CA SER A 100 3.09 8.18 11.81
C SER A 100 1.91 7.56 12.56
N SER A 101 1.07 6.77 11.89
CA SER A 101 -0.13 6.14 12.45
C SER A 101 -0.07 4.63 12.28
N LEU A 102 -0.58 3.89 13.27
CA LEU A 102 -0.76 2.44 13.15
C LEU A 102 -2.12 2.05 12.54
N ASP A 103 -3.05 3.00 12.47
CA ASP A 103 -4.43 2.77 12.04
C ASP A 103 -4.73 3.35 10.65
N LEU A 104 -3.75 4.01 10.02
CA LEU A 104 -3.90 4.60 8.69
C LEU A 104 -2.89 3.98 7.74
N PHE A 105 -3.39 3.60 6.57
CA PHE A 105 -2.60 3.06 5.49
C PHE A 105 -2.75 3.97 4.28
N MET A 106 -1.73 4.02 3.43
CA MET A 106 -1.78 4.73 2.17
C MET A 106 -1.52 3.74 1.04
N ILE A 107 -2.37 3.77 0.03
CA ILE A 107 -2.14 3.10 -1.24
C ILE A 107 -1.97 4.19 -2.31
N VAL A 108 -0.99 4.02 -3.19
CA VAL A 108 -0.77 4.93 -4.30
C VAL A 108 -1.03 4.23 -5.63
N SER A 109 -1.76 4.91 -6.51
CA SER A 109 -1.89 4.58 -7.92
C SER A 109 -0.95 5.47 -8.72
N TYR A 110 0.05 4.89 -9.39
CA TYR A 110 1.09 5.66 -10.05
C TYR A 110 1.53 5.05 -11.39
N SER A 111 2.14 5.87 -12.25
CA SER A 111 2.76 5.42 -13.50
C SER A 111 4.19 4.92 -13.27
N ARG A 112 4.42 3.65 -13.56
CA ARG A 112 5.75 3.02 -13.60
C ARG A 112 6.70 3.67 -14.59
N ARG A 113 6.18 4.32 -15.64
CA ARG A 113 6.99 5.00 -16.65
C ARG A 113 7.79 6.15 -16.07
N ILE A 114 7.23 6.88 -15.10
CA ILE A 114 7.90 8.01 -14.44
C ILE A 114 9.04 7.53 -13.54
N VAL A 115 8.90 6.35 -12.93
CA VAL A 115 9.91 5.75 -12.04
C VAL A 115 10.83 4.77 -12.77
N ASN A 116 10.85 4.80 -14.10
CA ASN A 116 11.68 3.96 -14.97
C ASN A 116 11.52 2.45 -14.73
N GLN A 117 10.28 2.02 -14.47
CA GLN A 117 9.89 0.62 -14.34
C GLN A 117 9.09 0.16 -15.56
N ALA A 118 9.08 -1.15 -15.81
CA ALA A 118 8.38 -1.76 -16.93
C ALA A 118 6.86 -1.78 -16.67
N GLY A 119 6.11 -1.40 -17.70
CA GLY A 119 4.65 -1.23 -17.63
C GLY A 119 4.25 0.22 -17.38
N ASP A 120 2.98 0.44 -17.02
CA ASP A 120 2.45 1.77 -16.75
C ASP A 120 1.70 1.82 -15.40
N GLY A 121 0.38 1.66 -15.37
CA GLY A 121 -0.38 1.76 -14.12
C GLY A 121 0.02 0.69 -13.09
N HIS A 122 0.19 1.11 -11.84
CA HIS A 122 0.46 0.23 -10.72
C HIS A 122 -0.11 0.77 -9.41
N TYR A 123 -0.55 -0.15 -8.54
CA TYR A 123 -0.95 0.14 -7.16
C TYR A 123 0.04 -0.50 -6.20
N SER A 124 0.43 0.21 -5.16
CA SER A 124 1.17 -0.38 -4.04
C SER A 124 0.99 0.40 -2.75
N PRO A 125 1.08 -0.26 -1.59
CA PRO A 125 1.12 0.41 -0.30
C PRO A 125 2.41 1.22 -0.11
N VAL A 126 2.28 2.34 0.59
CA VAL A 126 3.42 3.07 1.16
C VAL A 126 3.61 2.61 2.61
N ALA A 127 4.80 2.10 2.93
CA ALA A 127 5.10 1.58 4.27
C ALA A 127 5.82 2.59 5.18
N ALA A 128 6.56 3.54 4.62
CA ALA A 128 7.31 4.49 5.42
C ALA A 128 7.60 5.76 4.65
N TYR A 129 7.85 6.83 5.38
CA TYR A 129 8.32 8.10 4.85
C TYR A 129 9.53 8.60 5.63
N HIS A 130 10.60 8.91 4.91
CA HIS A 130 11.80 9.51 5.45
C HIS A 130 11.80 11.02 5.17
N GLY A 131 11.25 11.81 6.09
CA GLY A 131 11.11 13.25 5.92
C GLY A 131 12.42 14.03 5.77
N GLY A 132 13.56 13.49 6.23
CA GLY A 132 14.87 14.13 6.06
C GLY A 132 15.43 14.06 4.64
N GLU A 133 15.00 13.08 3.84
CA GLU A 133 15.47 12.86 2.46
C GLU A 133 14.31 12.95 1.45
N ASP A 134 13.09 13.21 1.92
CA ASP A 134 11.86 13.15 1.14
C ASP A 134 11.73 11.83 0.36
N MET A 135 11.82 10.69 1.05
CA MET A 135 11.73 9.36 0.41
C MET A 135 10.53 8.57 0.97
N ALA A 136 9.72 7.98 0.09
CA ALA A 136 8.64 7.06 0.43
C ALA A 136 9.03 5.62 0.11
N LEU A 137 8.82 4.69 1.05
CA LEU A 137 9.06 3.26 0.86
C LEU A 137 7.83 2.60 0.23
N ILE A 138 7.99 2.12 -1.00
CA ILE A 138 6.95 1.39 -1.74
C ILE A 138 7.09 -0.11 -1.48
N LEU A 139 6.01 -0.72 -1.00
CA LEU A 139 5.90 -2.18 -0.91
C LEU A 139 5.35 -2.74 -2.23
N ASP A 140 6.20 -2.77 -3.27
CA ASP A 140 5.79 -3.23 -4.60
C ASP A 140 5.16 -4.63 -4.54
N VAL A 141 3.88 -4.72 -4.93
CA VAL A 141 3.12 -5.97 -4.88
C VAL A 141 3.49 -6.93 -6.02
N ALA A 142 4.16 -6.44 -7.06
CA ALA A 142 4.73 -7.27 -8.12
C ALA A 142 6.17 -7.69 -7.76
N GLN A 143 6.33 -8.35 -6.61
CA GLN A 143 7.63 -8.77 -6.05
C GLN A 143 8.47 -9.65 -6.99
N HIS A 144 7.83 -10.34 -7.93
CA HIS A 144 8.51 -11.11 -8.97
C HIS A 144 9.27 -10.22 -9.99
N LYS A 145 9.02 -8.90 -10.01
CA LYS A 145 9.68 -7.91 -10.88
C LYS A 145 10.55 -6.93 -10.11
N TYR A 146 10.06 -6.41 -8.98
CA TYR A 146 10.73 -5.34 -8.24
C TYR A 146 10.72 -5.63 -6.74
N PRO A 147 11.85 -5.39 -6.04
CA PRO A 147 11.86 -5.43 -4.58
C PRO A 147 11.13 -4.20 -4.01
N PHE A 148 10.91 -4.21 -2.70
CA PHE A 148 10.55 -2.99 -1.98
C PHE A 148 11.64 -1.93 -2.21
N HIS A 149 11.23 -0.71 -2.50
CA HIS A 149 12.16 0.33 -2.93
C HIS A 149 11.71 1.71 -2.45
N TRP A 150 12.69 2.60 -2.29
CA TRP A 150 12.44 3.99 -1.92
C TRP A 150 12.31 4.85 -3.18
N LEU A 151 11.31 5.72 -3.20
CA LEU A 151 11.14 6.74 -4.24
C LEU A 151 11.15 8.13 -3.62
N PRO A 152 11.77 9.13 -4.25
CA PRO A 152 11.60 10.51 -3.83
C PRO A 152 10.11 10.90 -3.86
N GLY A 153 9.62 11.58 -2.83
CA GLY A 153 8.22 11.97 -2.68
C GLY A 153 7.74 12.77 -3.88
N LYS A 154 8.53 13.74 -4.34
CA LYS A 154 8.24 14.49 -5.57
C LYS A 154 8.11 13.61 -6.81
N VAL A 155 8.98 12.61 -7.00
CA VAL A 155 8.93 11.70 -8.16
C VAL A 155 7.68 10.83 -8.10
N LEU A 156 7.32 10.35 -6.92
CA LEU A 156 6.09 9.60 -6.71
C LEU A 156 4.84 10.45 -7.00
N TRP A 157 4.82 11.71 -6.56
CA TRP A 157 3.76 12.65 -6.91
C TRP A 157 3.64 12.87 -8.42
N GLU A 158 4.76 13.08 -9.12
CA GLU A 158 4.79 13.19 -10.59
C GLU A 158 4.23 11.93 -11.25
N ALA A 159 4.56 10.75 -10.72
CA ALA A 159 4.04 9.46 -11.20
C ALA A 159 2.52 9.31 -10.99
N MET A 160 1.96 9.81 -9.88
CA MET A 160 0.51 9.85 -9.66
C MET A 160 -0.18 10.91 -10.53
N ASN A 161 0.52 11.99 -10.84
CA ASN A 161 0.03 13.07 -11.71
C ASN A 161 0.16 12.72 -13.20
N GLU A 162 0.44 11.48 -13.57
CA GLU A 162 0.31 11.01 -14.96
C GLU A 162 -1.11 10.56 -15.27
N LEU A 163 -1.50 10.66 -16.54
CA LEU A 163 -2.80 10.19 -16.99
C LEU A 163 -2.85 8.66 -17.03
N ASP A 164 -3.93 8.08 -16.55
CA ASP A 164 -4.29 6.69 -16.80
C ASP A 164 -4.68 6.53 -18.29
N GLY A 165 -4.16 5.48 -18.92
CA GLY A 165 -4.47 5.15 -20.30
C GLY A 165 -5.95 4.79 -20.52
N ALA A 166 -6.58 4.15 -19.53
CA ALA A 166 -7.97 3.68 -19.62
C ALA A 166 -8.99 4.80 -19.44
N THR A 167 -8.81 5.65 -18.43
CA THR A 167 -9.79 6.70 -18.08
C THR A 167 -9.45 8.07 -18.64
N ARG A 168 -8.17 8.31 -19.00
CA ARG A 168 -7.64 9.64 -19.34
C ARG A 168 -7.76 10.65 -18.21
N GLU A 169 -7.85 10.17 -16.97
CA GLU A 169 -7.81 10.97 -15.76
C GLU A 169 -6.50 10.77 -15.00
N LYS A 170 -6.23 11.63 -14.02
CA LYS A 170 -5.07 11.47 -13.15
C LYS A 170 -5.27 10.29 -12.21
N ARG A 171 -4.16 9.65 -11.84
CA ARG A 171 -4.10 8.65 -10.76
C ARG A 171 -4.08 9.38 -9.41
N GLY A 172 -3.66 8.74 -8.32
CA GLY A 172 -3.74 9.39 -7.01
C GLY A 172 -3.37 8.52 -5.82
N LEU A 173 -3.83 8.94 -4.65
CA LEU A 173 -3.64 8.28 -3.37
C LEU A 173 -4.99 7.96 -2.70
N GLU A 174 -5.01 6.90 -1.91
CA GLU A 174 -6.18 6.43 -1.14
C GLU A 174 -5.78 5.98 0.27
#